data_AF-A0A9W9JKP8-F1
#
_entry.id   AF-A0A9W9JKP8-F1
#
_cell.length_a   1.000
_cell.length_b   1.000
_cell.length_c   1.000
_cell.angle_alpha   90.00
_cell.angle_beta   90.00
_cell.angle_gamma   90.00
#
_symmetry.space_group_name_H-M   'P 1'
#
loop_
_entity.id
_entity.type
_entity.pdbx_description
1 polymer ?
#
loop_
_entity_poly.entity_id
_entity_poly.type
_entity_poly.pdbx_seq_one_letter_code
_entity_poly.pdbx_strand_id
1 'polypeptide(L)'
;MRLTGRAPRPSWVGLLTASFMGLQAVGAVELNLDDDLSIKKASKQVATNMMSYYTGMNPGDNPGNLPDPYYWWEAGAMFGALVDYWFFTGDTQWNNITIQGMLWQAGDNGAFMPSNQSKTEGNDDQAFWGFAAMSAAERNFPNPPADKPQWLEMAQAVFNTQASRWDPGTCGGGLRWQIFTWNNGYSYKNTISTGGFFNIASRLYKYTGNQTYADWAEKAWDWTKQVGFMTDTYHFWDGASDLTGCKDMNKIEWTYNTGVYLLGAASMYNATEDPKWKYRVQQVLNASDVFFATNPVNVMYERACETVNTCMVDQRSFKGYLARWMAATTQMAPFTYDQIMPKLRATAEAAAKSCTGGSEGTTCGLKWTEQKWDNTKDFGQQMASLDVIQANLITHVAPPVTSHDGGTSKGNPDAGGKPKEPMPKALSFSITTADKAGAGILTAMTMVMIGGSCGWLIWD
;
A
#
# COMPACT_ATOMS: atom_id res chain seq x y z
N MET A 1 90.06 -9.09 10.20
CA MET A 1 89.87 -7.62 10.27
C MET A 1 88.65 -7.27 9.43
N ARG A 2 87.58 -6.85 10.13
CA ARG A 2 86.36 -6.09 9.74
C ARG A 2 85.73 -6.24 8.35
N LEU A 3 84.52 -6.80 8.40
CA LEU A 3 83.34 -6.63 7.53
C LEU A 3 83.17 -5.22 6.96
N THR A 4 82.77 -5.10 5.69
CA THR A 4 81.83 -4.05 5.24
C THR A 4 81.00 -4.55 4.05
N GLY A 5 79.78 -5.04 4.33
CA GLY A 5 78.71 -5.16 3.34
C GLY A 5 77.99 -3.82 3.22
N ARG A 6 77.94 -3.25 2.01
CA ARG A 6 77.15 -2.04 1.71
C ARG A 6 75.67 -2.39 1.64
N ALA A 7 74.88 -1.85 2.55
CA ALA A 7 73.42 -1.83 2.44
C ALA A 7 72.98 -0.88 1.31
N PRO A 8 71.95 -1.21 0.53
CA PRO A 8 71.39 -0.28 -0.45
C PRO A 8 70.62 0.83 0.27
N ARG A 9 70.85 2.08 -0.15
CA ARG A 9 70.13 3.25 0.36
C ARG A 9 68.68 3.21 -0.13
N PRO A 10 67.67 3.44 0.73
CA PRO A 10 66.30 3.58 0.27
C PRO A 10 66.19 4.91 -0.51
N SER A 11 65.70 4.84 -1.75
CA SER A 11 65.40 6.02 -2.55
C SER A 11 64.20 6.76 -1.95
N TRP A 12 64.35 8.06 -1.73
CA TRP A 12 63.31 8.97 -1.23
C TRP A 12 62.10 9.15 -2.17
N VAL A 13 62.07 8.43 -3.30
CA VAL A 13 60.99 8.43 -4.29
C VAL A 13 59.86 7.44 -3.94
N GLY A 14 60.07 6.56 -2.95
CA GLY A 14 59.08 5.57 -2.50
C GLY A 14 58.16 5.99 -1.35
N LEU A 15 58.20 7.26 -0.91
CA LEU A 15 57.47 7.73 0.29
C LEU A 15 56.30 8.68 0.00
N LEU A 16 55.91 8.87 -1.27
CA LEU A 16 54.83 9.79 -1.65
C LEU A 16 53.66 9.17 -2.43
N THR A 17 53.62 7.84 -2.58
CA THR A 17 52.51 7.15 -3.26
C THR A 17 52.01 5.99 -2.42
N ALA A 18 51.04 6.28 -1.54
CA ALA A 18 49.92 5.39 -1.13
C ALA A 18 49.17 5.88 0.12
N SER A 19 49.39 7.09 0.62
CA SER A 19 48.46 7.75 1.56
C SER A 19 47.29 8.40 0.80
N PHE A 20 46.61 7.59 -0.02
CA PHE A 20 45.24 7.81 -0.48
C PHE A 20 44.45 6.53 -0.15
N MET A 21 44.58 6.03 1.08
CA MET A 21 43.48 5.27 1.66
C MET A 21 42.34 6.26 1.81
N GLY A 22 41.36 6.14 0.92
CA GLY A 22 40.21 7.01 0.85
C GLY A 22 39.63 7.21 2.24
N LEU A 23 39.48 8.48 2.62
CA LEU A 23 38.40 8.86 3.51
C LEU A 23 37.13 8.35 2.84
N GLN A 24 36.69 7.13 3.20
CA GLN A 24 35.29 6.79 2.98
C GLN A 24 34.54 7.81 3.81
N ALA A 25 33.95 8.80 3.12
CA ALA A 25 33.02 9.72 3.75
C ALA A 25 31.99 8.83 4.46
N VAL A 26 31.97 8.87 5.78
CA VAL A 26 30.95 8.18 6.57
C VAL A 26 29.63 8.84 6.18
N GLY A 27 28.89 8.19 5.28
CA GLY A 27 27.70 8.76 4.65
C GLY A 27 26.50 8.64 5.56
N ALA A 28 26.41 9.45 6.61
CA ALA A 28 25.17 9.55 7.37
C ALA A 28 24.08 10.23 6.52
N VAL A 29 22.81 9.86 6.74
CA VAL A 29 21.69 10.65 6.18
C VAL A 29 21.59 11.96 6.95
N GLU A 30 22.12 13.03 6.36
CA GLU A 30 21.99 14.39 6.90
C GLU A 30 20.61 14.96 6.55
N LEU A 31 19.91 15.47 7.57
CA LEU A 31 18.57 16.03 7.43
C LEU A 31 18.48 17.39 8.13
N ASN A 32 18.15 18.42 7.35
CA ASN A 32 17.72 19.72 7.81
C ASN A 32 16.26 19.94 7.35
N LEU A 33 15.33 19.97 8.31
CA LEU A 33 13.90 20.11 8.03
C LEU A 33 13.45 21.52 7.66
N ASP A 34 14.36 22.49 7.68
CA ASP A 34 14.11 23.87 7.23
C ASP A 34 14.67 24.12 5.81
N ASP A 35 15.22 23.09 5.16
CA ASP A 35 15.74 23.14 3.79
C ASP A 35 15.15 22.02 2.92
N ASP A 36 14.27 22.38 1.99
CA ASP A 36 13.65 21.47 1.03
C ASP A 36 14.65 20.61 0.27
N LEU A 37 15.81 21.17 -0.11
CA LEU A 37 16.83 20.42 -0.84
C LEU A 37 17.47 19.37 0.06
N SER A 38 17.64 19.67 1.36
CA SER A 38 18.11 18.71 2.35
C SER A 38 17.11 17.56 2.51
N ILE A 39 15.81 17.86 2.66
CA ILE A 39 14.78 16.81 2.77
C ILE A 39 14.75 15.96 1.51
N LYS A 40 14.74 16.57 0.32
CA LYS A 40 14.75 15.84 -0.97
C LYS A 40 15.99 14.96 -1.13
N LYS A 41 17.17 15.45 -0.73
CA LYS A 41 18.43 14.68 -0.78
C LYS A 41 18.38 13.48 0.17
N ALA A 42 17.90 13.68 1.41
CA ALA A 42 17.73 12.61 2.38
C ALA A 42 16.71 11.57 1.88
N SER A 43 15.54 12.01 1.40
CA SER A 43 14.53 11.12 0.80
C SER A 43 15.10 10.32 -0.37
N LYS A 44 15.89 10.93 -1.26
CA LYS A 44 16.53 10.23 -2.38
C LYS A 44 17.49 9.13 -1.91
N GLN A 45 18.29 9.41 -0.89
CA GLN A 45 19.23 8.45 -0.33
C GLN A 45 18.50 7.27 0.32
N VAL A 46 17.48 7.53 1.14
CA VAL A 46 16.68 6.49 1.79
C VAL A 46 15.84 5.69 0.77
N ALA A 47 15.26 6.36 -0.24
CA ALA A 47 14.58 5.67 -1.34
C ALA A 47 15.54 4.76 -2.12
N THR A 48 16.78 5.19 -2.35
CA THR A 48 17.81 4.36 -3.00
C THR A 48 18.15 3.14 -2.14
N ASN A 49 18.30 3.32 -0.82
CA ASN A 49 18.51 2.21 0.11
C ASN A 49 17.34 1.22 0.10
N MET A 50 16.10 1.72 0.16
CA MET A 50 14.89 0.91 0.07
C MET A 50 14.84 0.12 -1.24
N MET A 51 15.12 0.78 -2.37
CA MET A 51 15.10 0.14 -3.69
C MET A 51 16.23 -0.88 -3.90
N SER A 52 17.28 -0.86 -3.08
CA SER A 52 18.34 -1.89 -3.13
C SER A 52 17.85 -3.29 -2.76
N TYR A 53 16.67 -3.41 -2.11
CA TYR A 53 16.03 -4.69 -1.80
C TYR A 53 15.12 -5.21 -2.90
N TYR A 54 14.70 -4.33 -3.83
CA TYR A 54 13.71 -4.68 -4.83
C TYR A 54 14.35 -5.37 -6.03
N THR A 55 13.99 -6.63 -6.27
CA THR A 55 14.53 -7.43 -7.37
C THR A 55 13.55 -7.53 -8.55
N GLY A 56 12.26 -7.20 -8.38
CA GLY A 56 11.24 -7.33 -9.42
C GLY A 56 11.45 -6.52 -10.70
N MET A 57 12.48 -5.66 -10.76
CA MET A 57 12.92 -4.98 -11.98
C MET A 57 13.90 -5.79 -12.84
N ASN A 58 14.48 -6.87 -12.30
CA ASN A 58 15.48 -7.66 -12.99
C ASN A 58 14.83 -8.60 -14.02
N PRO A 59 15.49 -8.88 -15.16
CA PRO A 59 15.04 -9.90 -16.09
C PRO A 59 14.91 -11.27 -15.42
N GLY A 60 13.72 -11.87 -15.49
CA GLY A 60 13.43 -13.20 -14.92
C GLY A 60 12.76 -13.16 -13.54
N ASP A 61 12.77 -12.01 -12.86
CA ASP A 61 12.01 -11.81 -11.63
C ASP A 61 10.56 -11.38 -11.92
N ASN A 62 9.72 -11.37 -10.88
CA ASN A 62 8.31 -10.97 -10.96
C ASN A 62 8.15 -9.50 -10.56
N PRO A 63 7.78 -8.58 -11.48
CA PRO A 63 7.53 -7.18 -11.14
C PRO A 63 6.49 -7.03 -10.04
N GLY A 64 6.76 -6.15 -9.08
CA GLY A 64 5.90 -5.91 -7.94
C GLY A 64 5.95 -6.97 -6.84
N ASN A 65 6.93 -7.87 -6.85
CA ASN A 65 7.27 -8.69 -5.70
C ASN A 65 8.60 -8.24 -5.08
N LEU A 66 8.66 -8.27 -3.75
CA LEU A 66 9.91 -8.24 -2.99
C LEU A 66 10.40 -9.68 -2.76
N PRO A 67 11.72 -9.90 -2.59
CA PRO A 67 12.24 -11.22 -2.25
C PRO A 67 11.87 -11.61 -0.80
N ASP A 68 12.01 -12.90 -0.47
CA ASP A 68 11.89 -13.36 0.92
C ASP A 68 12.79 -12.52 1.86
N PRO A 69 12.32 -12.14 3.06
CA PRO A 69 11.10 -12.62 3.73
C PRO A 69 9.88 -11.68 3.59
N TYR A 70 9.91 -10.75 2.64
CA TYR A 70 8.91 -9.69 2.54
C TYR A 70 7.62 -10.16 1.86
N TYR A 71 6.48 -9.80 2.43
CA TYR A 71 5.18 -10.21 1.90
C TYR A 71 4.76 -9.33 0.72
N TRP A 72 3.88 -9.87 -0.12
CA TRP A 72 3.43 -9.23 -1.35
C TRP A 72 2.83 -7.82 -1.14
N TRP A 73 2.10 -7.61 -0.05
CA TRP A 73 1.49 -6.31 0.27
C TRP A 73 2.52 -5.21 0.55
N GLU A 74 3.72 -5.56 1.06
CA GLU A 74 4.78 -4.60 1.33
C GLU A 74 5.29 -3.94 0.04
N ALA A 75 5.24 -4.66 -1.08
CA ALA A 75 5.54 -4.09 -2.39
C ALA A 75 4.46 -3.06 -2.82
N GLY A 76 3.18 -3.34 -2.55
CA GLY A 76 2.10 -2.36 -2.73
C GLY A 76 2.33 -1.09 -1.91
N ALA A 77 2.72 -1.26 -0.64
CA ALA A 77 3.08 -0.15 0.25
C ALA A 77 4.30 0.65 -0.26
N MET A 78 5.31 -0.04 -0.81
CA MET A 78 6.49 0.55 -1.43
C MET A 78 6.11 1.46 -2.60
N PHE A 79 5.26 0.97 -3.50
CA PHE A 79 4.82 1.76 -4.65
C PHE A 79 4.01 2.98 -4.23
N GLY A 80 3.21 2.87 -3.16
CA GLY A 80 2.60 4.04 -2.53
C GLY A 80 3.64 5.06 -2.04
N ALA A 81 4.71 4.62 -1.38
CA ALA A 81 5.79 5.49 -0.93
C ALA A 81 6.56 6.14 -2.09
N LEU A 82 6.72 5.43 -3.23
CA LEU A 82 7.38 5.94 -4.43
C LEU A 82 6.54 6.93 -5.23
N VAL A 83 5.22 6.74 -5.28
CA VAL A 83 4.28 7.75 -5.81
C VAL A 83 4.40 9.03 -5.00
N ASP A 84 4.45 8.90 -3.67
CA ASP A 84 4.63 10.04 -2.77
C ASP A 84 6.00 10.71 -2.96
N TYR A 85 7.06 9.92 -3.06
CA TYR A 85 8.42 10.38 -3.33
C TYR A 85 8.51 11.21 -4.61
N TRP A 86 7.97 10.70 -5.71
CA TRP A 86 7.92 11.43 -6.97
C TRP A 86 7.19 12.76 -6.81
N PHE A 87 6.03 12.75 -6.17
CA PHE A 87 5.21 13.95 -6.00
C PHE A 87 5.89 15.01 -5.14
N PHE A 88 6.53 14.61 -4.03
CA PHE A 88 7.21 15.53 -3.12
C PHE A 88 8.54 16.06 -3.65
N THR A 89 9.29 15.23 -4.37
CA THR A 89 10.66 15.58 -4.78
C THR A 89 10.77 16.07 -6.22
N GLY A 90 9.86 15.63 -7.09
CA GLY A 90 9.95 15.78 -8.55
C GLY A 90 10.88 14.76 -9.21
N ASP A 91 11.52 13.86 -8.46
CA ASP A 91 12.43 12.85 -9.01
C ASP A 91 11.63 11.71 -9.67
N THR A 92 11.86 11.50 -10.97
CA THR A 92 11.16 10.51 -11.79
C THR A 92 11.87 9.16 -11.88
N GLN A 93 13.01 8.98 -11.19
CA GLN A 93 13.87 7.79 -11.31
C GLN A 93 13.11 6.47 -11.16
N TRP A 94 12.12 6.41 -10.27
CA TRP A 94 11.39 5.19 -9.93
C TRP A 94 10.00 5.09 -10.58
N ASN A 95 9.61 6.03 -11.45
CA ASN A 95 8.27 6.06 -12.00
C ASN A 95 7.97 4.84 -12.87
N ASN A 96 8.87 4.51 -13.80
CA ASN A 96 8.65 3.39 -14.73
C ASN A 96 8.53 2.04 -14.00
N ILE A 97 9.36 1.80 -12.97
CA ILE A 97 9.30 0.55 -12.20
C ILE A 97 8.05 0.49 -11.33
N THR A 98 7.57 1.64 -10.86
CA THR A 98 6.32 1.75 -10.10
C THR A 98 5.12 1.42 -10.99
N ILE A 99 5.06 2.02 -12.18
CA ILE A 99 4.01 1.73 -13.17
C ILE A 99 4.03 0.25 -13.56
N GLN A 100 5.21 -0.29 -13.87
CA GLN A 100 5.37 -1.69 -14.25
C GLN A 100 4.91 -2.65 -13.15
N GLY A 101 5.38 -2.45 -11.91
CA GLY A 101 5.06 -3.31 -10.78
C GLY A 101 3.56 -3.30 -10.45
N MET A 102 2.95 -2.12 -10.39
CA MET A 102 1.52 -2.00 -10.12
C MET A 102 0.66 -2.62 -11.23
N LEU A 103 0.99 -2.38 -12.51
CA LEU A 103 0.23 -2.99 -13.61
C LEU A 103 0.40 -4.51 -13.67
N TRP A 104 1.59 -5.03 -13.33
CA TRP A 104 1.83 -6.47 -13.31
C TRP A 104 1.00 -7.17 -12.23
N GLN A 105 0.84 -6.53 -11.07
CA GLN A 105 0.13 -7.07 -9.93
C GLN A 105 -1.37 -6.76 -9.95
N ALA A 106 -1.87 -6.02 -10.95
CA ALA A 106 -3.28 -5.64 -11.07
C ALA A 106 -4.24 -6.84 -11.18
N GLY A 107 -3.75 -8.00 -11.67
CA GLY A 107 -4.56 -9.18 -11.93
C GLY A 107 -5.53 -8.99 -13.10
N ASP A 108 -6.29 -10.03 -13.44
CA ASP A 108 -7.15 -10.05 -14.65
C ASP A 108 -8.31 -9.04 -14.58
N ASN A 109 -8.74 -8.67 -13.38
CA ASN A 109 -9.86 -7.75 -13.15
C ASN A 109 -9.43 -6.35 -12.69
N GLY A 110 -8.12 -6.05 -12.69
CA GLY A 110 -7.57 -4.77 -12.22
C GLY A 110 -7.77 -4.52 -10.72
N ALA A 111 -8.15 -5.52 -9.93
CA ALA A 111 -8.47 -5.36 -8.52
C ALA A 111 -7.31 -5.73 -7.58
N PHE A 112 -6.09 -5.90 -8.11
CA PHE A 112 -4.95 -6.43 -7.36
C PHE A 112 -5.26 -7.77 -6.71
N MET A 113 -5.85 -8.68 -7.48
CA MET A 113 -6.10 -10.07 -7.07
C MET A 113 -5.40 -11.07 -8.00
N PRO A 114 -4.06 -11.01 -8.14
CA PRO A 114 -3.33 -11.89 -9.04
C PRO A 114 -3.35 -13.33 -8.52
N SER A 115 -3.63 -14.29 -9.40
CA SER A 115 -3.78 -15.71 -9.04
C SER A 115 -2.59 -16.29 -8.28
N ASN A 116 -1.38 -15.80 -8.54
CA ASN A 116 -0.16 -16.27 -7.90
C ASN A 116 -0.10 -15.93 -6.39
N GLN A 117 -0.90 -14.97 -5.92
CA GLN A 117 -0.92 -14.52 -4.53
C GLN A 117 -2.06 -15.12 -3.70
N SER A 118 -2.89 -15.99 -4.29
CA SER A 118 -4.13 -16.49 -3.67
C SER A 118 -3.92 -17.25 -2.33
N LYS A 119 -2.71 -17.68 -2.02
CA LYS A 119 -2.36 -18.36 -0.76
C LYS A 119 -2.08 -17.41 0.41
N THR A 120 -1.80 -16.15 0.13
CA THR A 120 -1.41 -15.12 1.12
C THR A 120 -2.34 -13.91 1.11
N GLU A 121 -3.17 -13.77 0.06
CA GLU A 121 -4.01 -12.60 -0.17
C GLU A 121 -5.11 -12.40 0.89
N GLY A 122 -4.93 -11.37 1.72
CA GLY A 122 -5.93 -10.76 2.58
C GLY A 122 -6.57 -9.50 1.98
N ASN A 123 -7.66 -9.05 2.60
CA ASN A 123 -8.31 -7.79 2.25
C ASN A 123 -7.42 -6.58 2.55
N ASP A 124 -6.61 -6.67 3.61
CA ASP A 124 -5.55 -5.73 3.93
C ASP A 124 -4.43 -5.75 2.90
N ASP A 125 -3.96 -6.92 2.47
CA ASP A 125 -2.94 -7.01 1.41
C ASP A 125 -3.40 -6.26 0.15
N GLN A 126 -4.61 -6.56 -0.32
CA GLN A 126 -5.23 -5.92 -1.47
C GLN A 126 -5.45 -4.41 -1.25
N ALA A 127 -5.82 -4.00 -0.02
CA ALA A 127 -6.03 -2.59 0.31
C ALA A 127 -4.75 -1.77 0.16
N PHE A 128 -3.58 -2.31 0.51
CA PHE A 128 -2.31 -1.59 0.34
C PHE A 128 -1.99 -1.25 -1.12
N TRP A 129 -2.29 -2.15 -2.05
CA TRP A 129 -2.23 -1.86 -3.48
C TRP A 129 -3.29 -0.86 -3.92
N GLY A 130 -4.52 -0.99 -3.40
CA GLY A 130 -5.58 -0.01 -3.58
C GLY A 130 -5.20 1.39 -3.12
N PHE A 131 -4.48 1.52 -1.99
CA PHE A 131 -3.98 2.81 -1.50
C PHE A 131 -2.97 3.42 -2.47
N ALA A 132 -2.05 2.61 -3.00
CA ALA A 132 -1.06 3.08 -3.96
C ALA A 132 -1.74 3.58 -5.25
N ALA A 133 -2.71 2.82 -5.78
CA ALA A 133 -3.50 3.24 -6.95
C ALA A 133 -4.31 4.51 -6.66
N MET A 134 -4.95 4.60 -5.50
CA MET A 134 -5.70 5.79 -5.09
C MET A 134 -4.77 7.02 -4.97
N SER A 135 -3.58 6.86 -4.37
CA SER A 135 -2.59 7.94 -4.27
C SER A 135 -2.06 8.37 -5.64
N ALA A 136 -1.86 7.42 -6.56
CA ALA A 136 -1.45 7.71 -7.93
C ALA A 136 -2.50 8.57 -8.67
N ALA A 137 -3.79 8.26 -8.49
CA ALA A 137 -4.88 9.06 -9.04
C ALA A 137 -4.98 10.46 -8.40
N GLU A 138 -4.83 10.54 -7.08
CA GLU A 138 -4.89 11.78 -6.28
C GLU A 138 -3.70 12.72 -6.50
N ARG A 139 -2.56 12.21 -6.95
CA ARG A 139 -1.34 12.99 -7.16
C ARG A 139 -1.01 13.22 -8.63
N ASN A 140 -1.90 12.81 -9.55
CA ASN A 140 -1.65 12.83 -11.00
C ASN A 140 -0.33 12.14 -11.37
N PHE A 141 -0.03 11.02 -10.73
CA PHE A 141 1.08 10.16 -11.14
C PHE A 141 0.90 9.76 -12.62
N PRO A 142 1.98 9.62 -13.42
CA PRO A 142 1.85 9.35 -14.84
C PRO A 142 0.91 8.17 -15.12
N ASN A 143 -0.08 8.40 -15.99
CA ASN A 143 -1.10 7.41 -16.28
C ASN A 143 -0.52 6.20 -17.01
N PRO A 144 -1.06 4.99 -16.78
CA PRO A 144 -0.74 3.81 -17.58
C PRO A 144 -1.07 4.03 -19.06
N PRO A 145 -0.52 3.20 -19.96
CA PRO A 145 -0.99 3.12 -21.35
C PRO A 145 -2.51 2.95 -21.41
N ALA A 146 -3.15 3.54 -22.44
CA ALA A 146 -4.61 3.63 -22.52
C ALA A 146 -5.33 2.26 -22.64
N ASP A 147 -4.62 1.19 -23.02
CA ASP A 147 -5.10 -0.20 -23.08
C ASP A 147 -4.91 -0.96 -21.76
N LYS A 148 -4.40 -0.31 -20.71
CA LYS A 148 -4.19 -0.87 -19.37
C LYS A 148 -5.15 -0.25 -18.35
N PRO A 149 -5.48 -0.98 -17.26
CA PRO A 149 -6.26 -0.43 -16.16
C PRO A 149 -5.64 0.86 -15.63
N GLN A 150 -6.47 1.87 -15.39
CA GLN A 150 -6.03 3.16 -14.90
C GLN A 150 -6.01 3.21 -13.36
N TRP A 151 -5.28 4.15 -12.75
CA TRP A 151 -5.14 4.23 -11.29
C TRP A 151 -6.48 4.33 -10.55
N LEU A 152 -7.37 5.23 -10.99
CA LEU A 152 -8.70 5.38 -10.39
C LEU A 152 -9.55 4.12 -10.60
N GLU A 153 -9.53 3.54 -11.80
CA GLU A 153 -10.20 2.26 -12.09
C GLU A 153 -9.74 1.13 -11.16
N MET A 154 -8.43 0.98 -10.91
CA MET A 154 -7.92 -0.05 -10.01
C MET A 154 -8.32 0.19 -8.55
N ALA A 155 -8.33 1.44 -8.09
CA ALA A 155 -8.84 1.77 -6.75
C ALA A 155 -10.34 1.45 -6.61
N GLN A 156 -11.14 1.74 -7.64
CA GLN A 156 -12.56 1.37 -7.69
C GLN A 156 -12.76 -0.15 -7.74
N ALA A 157 -11.91 -0.88 -8.46
CA ALA A 157 -11.94 -2.35 -8.52
C ALA A 157 -11.68 -2.99 -7.14
N VAL A 158 -10.68 -2.49 -6.41
CA VAL A 158 -10.42 -2.93 -5.02
C VAL A 158 -11.63 -2.66 -4.14
N PHE A 159 -12.19 -1.45 -4.18
CA PHE A 159 -13.39 -1.13 -3.41
C PHE A 159 -14.55 -2.06 -3.76
N ASN A 160 -14.87 -2.24 -5.04
CA ASN A 160 -16.03 -3.02 -5.49
C ASN A 160 -15.92 -4.49 -5.07
N THR A 161 -14.72 -5.07 -5.23
CA THR A 161 -14.47 -6.46 -4.80
C THR A 161 -14.53 -6.58 -3.28
N GLN A 162 -14.03 -5.62 -2.50
CA GLN A 162 -14.14 -5.63 -1.03
C GLN A 162 -15.58 -5.44 -0.55
N ALA A 163 -16.33 -4.49 -1.12
CA ALA A 163 -17.74 -4.26 -0.80
C ALA A 163 -18.57 -5.55 -1.00
N SER A 164 -18.29 -6.31 -2.06
CA SER A 164 -18.95 -7.59 -2.35
C SER A 164 -18.66 -8.70 -1.33
N ARG A 165 -17.56 -8.58 -0.57
CA ARG A 165 -17.11 -9.54 0.45
C ARG A 165 -17.49 -9.14 1.87
N TRP A 166 -18.15 -8.00 2.04
CA TRP A 166 -18.70 -7.62 3.34
C TRP A 166 -19.57 -8.75 3.89
N ASP A 167 -19.23 -9.27 5.06
CA ASP A 167 -19.89 -10.45 5.63
C ASP A 167 -20.92 -10.04 6.70
N PRO A 168 -22.22 -9.94 6.37
CA PRO A 168 -23.26 -9.62 7.34
C PRO A 168 -23.63 -10.83 8.23
N GLY A 169 -23.16 -12.04 7.91
CA GLY A 169 -23.57 -13.27 8.57
C GLY A 169 -22.95 -13.46 9.95
N THR A 170 -21.77 -12.90 10.20
CA THR A 170 -21.07 -12.98 11.50
C THR A 170 -20.66 -11.60 12.00
N CYS A 171 -20.67 -11.42 13.33
CA CYS A 171 -20.26 -10.17 14.00
C CYS A 171 -20.97 -8.90 13.49
N GLY A 172 -22.20 -9.03 12.95
CA GLY A 172 -22.99 -7.91 12.45
C GLY A 172 -22.43 -7.21 11.19
N GLY A 173 -21.45 -7.80 10.50
CA GLY A 173 -20.78 -7.18 9.37
C GLY A 173 -19.27 -7.37 9.37
N GLY A 174 -18.58 -6.50 8.64
CA GLY A 174 -17.12 -6.41 8.59
C GLY A 174 -16.50 -7.30 7.52
N LEU A 175 -15.28 -6.92 7.13
CA LEU A 175 -14.42 -7.77 6.32
C LEU A 175 -13.65 -8.73 7.21
N ARG A 176 -13.50 -9.95 6.71
CA ARG A 176 -12.53 -10.92 7.23
C ARG A 176 -11.13 -10.48 6.84
N TRP A 177 -10.13 -10.95 7.57
CA TRP A 177 -8.74 -10.73 7.21
C TRP A 177 -8.46 -11.34 5.84
N GLN A 178 -8.65 -12.65 5.70
CA GLN A 178 -8.35 -13.35 4.45
C GLN A 178 -9.49 -13.28 3.44
N ILE A 179 -9.14 -13.29 2.15
CA ILE A 179 -10.10 -13.29 1.04
C ILE A 179 -10.67 -14.69 0.81
N PHE A 180 -9.80 -15.69 0.82
CA PHE A 180 -10.14 -17.05 0.46
C PHE A 180 -10.39 -17.92 1.68
N THR A 181 -11.45 -18.74 1.63
CA THR A 181 -11.93 -19.54 2.78
C THR A 181 -10.93 -20.56 3.30
N TRP A 182 -9.97 -20.97 2.47
CA TRP A 182 -8.92 -21.94 2.82
C TRP A 182 -7.67 -21.30 3.42
N ASN A 183 -7.55 -19.97 3.45
CA ASN A 183 -6.40 -19.30 4.05
C ASN A 183 -6.52 -19.26 5.57
N ASN A 184 -5.39 -19.44 6.25
CA ASN A 184 -5.34 -19.31 7.70
C ASN A 184 -5.65 -17.87 8.11
N GLY A 185 -6.56 -17.68 9.07
CA GLY A 185 -7.04 -16.36 9.45
C GLY A 185 -8.34 -15.91 8.76
N TYR A 186 -8.98 -16.74 7.92
CA TYR A 186 -10.29 -16.42 7.33
C TYR A 186 -11.41 -16.20 8.38
N SER A 187 -11.34 -16.88 9.52
CA SER A 187 -12.25 -16.63 10.66
C SER A 187 -11.96 -15.30 11.38
N TYR A 188 -10.75 -14.74 11.22
CA TYR A 188 -10.36 -13.53 11.92
C TYR A 188 -10.91 -12.30 11.19
N LYS A 189 -11.66 -11.45 11.90
CA LYS A 189 -12.02 -10.10 11.43
C LYS A 189 -11.07 -9.14 12.11
N ASN A 190 -10.27 -8.43 11.32
CA ASN A 190 -9.27 -7.50 11.84
C ASN A 190 -9.61 -6.05 11.46
N THR A 191 -9.05 -5.14 12.23
CA THR A 191 -9.29 -3.70 12.10
C THR A 191 -8.69 -3.15 10.82
N ILE A 192 -7.55 -3.68 10.37
CA ILE A 192 -6.89 -3.20 9.15
C ILE A 192 -7.67 -3.52 7.88
N SER A 193 -8.31 -4.69 7.76
CA SER A 193 -9.09 -5.03 6.55
C SER A 193 -10.26 -4.09 6.36
N THR A 194 -11.04 -3.86 7.43
CA THR A 194 -12.18 -2.93 7.36
C THR A 194 -11.71 -1.47 7.33
N GLY A 195 -10.59 -1.15 8.00
CA GLY A 195 -10.00 0.18 7.99
C GLY A 195 -9.48 0.59 6.62
N GLY A 196 -8.86 -0.34 5.88
CA GLY A 196 -8.42 -0.10 4.52
C GLY A 196 -9.58 0.10 3.55
N PHE A 197 -10.62 -0.72 3.67
CA PHE A 197 -11.86 -0.51 2.93
C PHE A 197 -12.48 0.86 3.23
N PHE A 198 -12.57 1.25 4.51
CA PHE A 198 -13.04 2.57 4.94
C PHE A 198 -12.21 3.71 4.33
N ASN A 199 -10.89 3.59 4.33
CA ASN A 199 -9.98 4.61 3.80
C ASN A 199 -10.16 4.78 2.29
N ILE A 200 -10.19 3.67 1.53
CA ILE A 200 -10.42 3.71 0.07
C ILE A 200 -11.80 4.29 -0.23
N ALA A 201 -12.85 3.85 0.48
CA ALA A 201 -14.21 4.38 0.31
C ALA A 201 -14.26 5.90 0.55
N SER A 202 -13.65 6.38 1.64
CA SER A 202 -13.62 7.80 1.99
C SER A 202 -12.90 8.64 0.91
N ARG A 203 -11.78 8.14 0.39
CA ARG A 203 -10.99 8.81 -0.64
C ARG A 203 -11.66 8.78 -2.01
N LEU A 204 -12.27 7.66 -2.39
CA LEU A 204 -13.09 7.56 -3.59
C LEU A 204 -14.29 8.51 -3.53
N TYR A 205 -14.95 8.66 -2.37
CA TYR A 205 -16.01 9.63 -2.19
C TYR A 205 -15.49 11.06 -2.43
N LYS A 206 -14.40 11.47 -1.77
CA LYS A 206 -13.78 12.77 -2.01
C LYS A 206 -13.41 12.99 -3.49
N TYR A 207 -12.85 11.97 -4.14
CA TYR A 207 -12.37 12.09 -5.51
C TYR A 207 -13.51 12.18 -6.53
N THR A 208 -14.58 11.41 -6.33
CA THR A 208 -15.63 11.20 -7.34
C THR A 208 -16.96 11.87 -7.03
N GLY A 209 -17.21 12.26 -5.78
CA GLY A 209 -18.50 12.73 -5.30
C GLY A 209 -19.60 11.66 -5.26
N ASN A 210 -19.29 10.38 -5.54
CA ASN A 210 -20.30 9.33 -5.59
C ASN A 210 -20.70 8.87 -4.18
N GLN A 211 -21.96 9.13 -3.82
CA GLN A 211 -22.55 8.85 -2.51
C GLN A 211 -22.42 7.40 -2.04
N THR A 212 -22.39 6.42 -2.95
CA THR A 212 -22.21 5.00 -2.56
C THR A 212 -20.92 4.79 -1.78
N TYR A 213 -19.84 5.49 -2.14
CA TYR A 213 -18.59 5.38 -1.40
C TYR A 213 -18.70 5.98 0.01
N ALA A 214 -19.41 7.11 0.18
CA ALA A 214 -19.66 7.69 1.50
C ALA A 214 -20.51 6.77 2.39
N ASP A 215 -21.55 6.14 1.83
CA ASP A 215 -22.43 5.25 2.57
C ASP A 215 -21.67 4.02 3.09
N TRP A 216 -20.77 3.47 2.26
CA TRP A 216 -19.89 2.39 2.68
C TRP A 216 -18.83 2.83 3.68
N ALA A 217 -18.31 4.05 3.57
CA ALA A 217 -17.38 4.61 4.56
C ALA A 217 -18.04 4.76 5.94
N GLU A 218 -19.25 5.33 6.02
CA GLU A 218 -20.03 5.41 7.27
C GLU A 218 -20.32 4.02 7.84
N LYS A 219 -20.75 3.08 6.99
CA LYS A 219 -21.02 1.70 7.40
C LYS A 219 -19.80 1.00 7.99
N ALA A 220 -18.63 1.15 7.35
CA ALA A 220 -17.39 0.57 7.83
C ALA A 220 -16.95 1.18 9.17
N TRP A 221 -17.01 2.52 9.29
CA TRP A 221 -16.71 3.23 10.54
C TRP A 221 -17.62 2.77 11.69
N ASP A 222 -18.93 2.79 11.46
CA ASP A 222 -19.92 2.46 12.47
C ASP A 222 -19.82 1.00 12.89
N TRP A 223 -19.56 0.08 11.96
CA TRP A 223 -19.32 -1.33 12.30
C TRP A 223 -18.09 -1.52 13.19
N THR A 224 -16.95 -0.89 12.88
CA THR A 224 -15.72 -0.99 13.68
C THR A 224 -15.96 -0.51 15.12
N LYS A 225 -16.79 0.52 15.30
CA LYS A 225 -17.24 0.95 16.64
C LYS A 225 -18.15 -0.09 17.30
N GLN A 226 -19.19 -0.53 16.59
CA GLN A 226 -20.23 -1.42 17.14
C GLN A 226 -19.68 -2.79 17.55
N VAL A 227 -18.74 -3.34 16.78
CA VAL A 227 -18.09 -4.61 17.12
C VAL A 227 -17.12 -4.46 18.31
N GLY A 228 -16.67 -3.24 18.62
CA GLY A 228 -15.77 -2.95 19.73
C GLY A 228 -14.28 -2.98 19.38
N PHE A 229 -13.93 -2.94 18.09
CA PHE A 229 -12.54 -2.83 17.65
C PHE A 229 -11.99 -1.42 17.83
N MET A 230 -12.86 -0.40 17.75
CA MET A 230 -12.56 0.96 18.19
C MET A 230 -13.13 1.18 19.60
N THR A 231 -12.28 1.56 20.54
CA THR A 231 -12.68 1.87 21.92
C THR A 231 -13.45 3.20 21.99
N ASP A 232 -14.14 3.45 23.11
CA ASP A 232 -14.80 4.75 23.35
C ASP A 232 -13.82 5.93 23.38
N THR A 233 -12.53 5.66 23.59
CA THR A 233 -11.42 6.62 23.55
C THR A 233 -10.66 6.60 22.22
N TYR A 234 -11.25 6.02 21.16
CA TYR A 234 -10.73 6.03 19.79
C TYR A 234 -9.38 5.31 19.61
N HIS A 235 -9.05 4.38 20.51
CA HIS A 235 -7.99 3.41 20.27
C HIS A 235 -8.49 2.28 19.39
N PHE A 236 -7.60 1.73 18.56
CA PHE A 236 -7.93 0.67 17.61
C PHE A 236 -7.22 -0.63 17.99
N TRP A 237 -7.99 -1.58 18.51
CA TRP A 237 -7.53 -2.96 18.76
C TRP A 237 -7.42 -3.73 17.46
N ASP A 238 -6.68 -4.84 17.46
CA ASP A 238 -6.29 -5.55 16.25
C ASP A 238 -7.44 -6.30 15.59
N GLY A 239 -8.31 -6.94 16.38
CA GLY A 239 -9.45 -7.69 15.87
C GLY A 239 -9.90 -8.82 16.78
N ALA A 240 -10.73 -9.71 16.24
CA ALA A 240 -11.21 -10.91 16.92
C ALA A 240 -11.66 -11.98 15.92
N SER A 241 -11.74 -13.22 16.40
CA SER A 241 -12.28 -14.34 15.61
C SER A 241 -13.81 -14.30 15.56
N ASP A 242 -14.39 -14.55 14.40
CA ASP A 242 -15.83 -14.67 14.25
C ASP A 242 -16.41 -15.92 14.94
N LEU A 243 -15.58 -16.95 15.14
CA LEU A 243 -15.93 -18.18 15.86
C LEU A 243 -16.24 -17.91 17.34
N THR A 244 -15.70 -16.82 17.90
CA THR A 244 -16.00 -16.34 19.26
C THR A 244 -17.01 -15.19 19.25
N GLY A 245 -17.71 -14.99 18.13
CA GLY A 245 -18.65 -13.89 17.92
C GLY A 245 -17.98 -12.52 17.97
N CYS A 246 -16.69 -12.44 17.63
CA CYS A 246 -15.84 -11.27 17.75
C CYS A 246 -15.78 -10.68 19.17
N LYS A 247 -15.85 -11.52 20.21
CA LYS A 247 -15.82 -11.07 21.62
C LYS A 247 -14.45 -11.16 22.27
N ASP A 248 -13.66 -12.15 21.87
CA ASP A 248 -12.30 -12.37 22.39
C ASP A 248 -11.31 -11.50 21.63
N MET A 249 -11.25 -10.23 22.03
CA MET A 249 -10.46 -9.19 21.35
C MET A 249 -8.96 -9.38 21.53
N ASN A 250 -8.22 -9.36 20.42
CA ASN A 250 -6.81 -9.05 20.42
C ASN A 250 -6.64 -7.53 20.59
N LYS A 251 -6.19 -7.11 21.77
CA LYS A 251 -6.09 -5.70 22.16
C LYS A 251 -4.77 -5.03 21.78
N ILE A 252 -3.97 -5.66 20.93
CA ILE A 252 -2.76 -5.03 20.42
C ILE A 252 -3.15 -3.80 19.60
N GLU A 253 -2.46 -2.71 19.85
CA GLU A 253 -2.62 -1.45 19.13
C GLU A 253 -1.41 -1.25 18.22
N TRP A 254 -1.69 -1.13 16.92
CA TRP A 254 -0.69 -0.90 15.88
C TRP A 254 -0.86 0.50 15.30
N THR A 255 0.25 1.18 15.00
CA THR A 255 0.21 2.56 14.47
C THR A 255 -0.63 2.69 13.20
N TYR A 256 -0.50 1.73 12.28
CA TYR A 256 -1.20 1.73 10.99
C TYR A 256 -2.74 1.62 11.11
N ASN A 257 -3.26 0.93 12.14
CA ASN A 257 -4.70 0.87 12.40
C ASN A 257 -5.20 2.26 12.78
N THR A 258 -4.44 3.03 13.55
CA THR A 258 -4.83 4.41 13.88
C THR A 258 -4.72 5.32 12.65
N GLY A 259 -3.63 5.21 11.90
CA GLY A 259 -3.38 6.07 10.74
C GLY A 259 -4.38 5.86 9.59
N VAL A 260 -4.81 4.62 9.33
CA VAL A 260 -5.73 4.31 8.23
C VAL A 260 -7.11 4.94 8.48
N TYR A 261 -7.60 4.90 9.72
CA TYR A 261 -8.85 5.56 10.11
C TYR A 261 -8.70 7.08 10.22
N LEU A 262 -7.54 7.59 10.63
CA LEU A 262 -7.27 9.03 10.67
C LEU A 262 -7.45 9.67 9.29
N LEU A 263 -6.76 9.14 8.27
CA LEU A 263 -6.84 9.69 6.91
C LEU A 263 -8.22 9.47 6.28
N GLY A 264 -8.87 8.33 6.53
CA GLY A 264 -10.24 8.10 6.04
C GLY A 264 -11.22 9.13 6.62
N ALA A 265 -11.19 9.35 7.94
CA ALA A 265 -12.03 10.34 8.60
C ALA A 265 -11.73 11.77 8.14
N ALA A 266 -10.46 12.09 7.91
CA ALA A 266 -10.05 13.40 7.39
C ALA A 266 -10.54 13.62 5.95
N SER A 267 -10.53 12.57 5.12
CA SER A 267 -11.07 12.62 3.76
C SER A 267 -12.59 12.82 3.77
N MET A 268 -13.31 12.14 4.67
CA MET A 268 -14.75 12.36 4.87
C MET A 268 -15.05 13.78 5.37
N TYR A 269 -14.29 14.30 6.33
CA TYR A 269 -14.43 15.69 6.78
C TYR A 269 -14.19 16.67 5.63
N ASN A 270 -13.13 16.48 4.84
CA ASN A 270 -12.82 17.36 3.71
C ASN A 270 -13.95 17.36 2.65
N ALA A 271 -14.55 16.21 2.38
CA ALA A 271 -15.60 16.07 1.38
C ALA A 271 -16.98 16.57 1.85
N THR A 272 -17.23 16.63 3.17
CA THR A 272 -18.57 16.92 3.73
C THR A 272 -18.65 18.17 4.59
N GLU A 273 -17.53 18.62 5.15
CA GLU A 273 -17.43 19.61 6.23
C GLU A 273 -18.27 19.29 7.48
N ASP A 274 -18.73 18.03 7.63
CA ASP A 274 -19.58 17.61 8.74
C ASP A 274 -18.81 17.69 10.08
N PRO A 275 -19.33 18.43 11.09
CA PRO A 275 -18.75 18.50 12.42
C PRO A 275 -18.52 17.13 13.08
N LYS A 276 -19.31 16.10 12.74
CA LYS A 276 -19.12 14.72 13.19
C LYS A 276 -17.76 14.19 12.76
N TRP A 277 -17.40 14.35 11.48
CA TRP A 277 -16.12 13.88 10.95
C TRP A 277 -14.95 14.71 11.50
N LYS A 278 -15.14 16.02 11.68
CA LYS A 278 -14.16 16.87 12.38
C LYS A 278 -13.83 16.34 13.79
N TYR A 279 -14.88 16.03 14.55
CA TYR A 279 -14.74 15.48 15.89
C TYR A 279 -14.02 14.12 15.87
N ARG A 280 -14.42 13.21 14.98
CA ARG A 280 -13.78 11.90 14.80
C ARG A 280 -12.28 12.04 14.49
N VAL A 281 -11.90 12.93 13.57
CA VAL A 281 -10.49 13.22 13.25
C VAL A 281 -9.71 13.66 14.49
N GLN A 282 -10.26 14.62 15.25
CA GLN A 282 -9.59 15.12 16.45
C GLN A 282 -9.41 14.02 17.52
N GLN A 283 -10.41 13.16 17.72
CA GLN A 283 -10.34 12.09 18.70
C GLN A 283 -9.33 11.00 18.30
N VAL A 284 -9.32 10.58 17.04
CA VAL A 284 -8.31 9.62 16.54
C VAL A 284 -6.90 10.21 16.67
N LEU A 285 -6.74 11.50 16.34
CA LEU A 285 -5.44 12.17 16.46
C LEU A 285 -4.97 12.25 17.92
N ASN A 286 -5.85 12.55 18.86
CA ASN A 286 -5.52 12.53 20.30
C ASN A 286 -5.17 11.11 20.78
N ALA A 287 -5.95 10.09 20.37
CA ALA A 287 -5.68 8.70 20.72
C ALA A 287 -4.32 8.21 20.20
N SER A 288 -3.85 8.77 19.07
CA SER A 288 -2.54 8.43 18.48
C SER A 288 -1.35 8.76 19.40
N ASP A 289 -1.53 9.59 20.43
CA ASP A 289 -0.47 10.01 21.37
C ASP A 289 0.27 8.82 22.01
N VAL A 290 -0.38 7.66 22.15
CA VAL A 290 0.25 6.43 22.70
C VAL A 290 1.38 5.87 21.85
N PHE A 291 1.51 6.30 20.60
CA PHE A 291 2.59 5.89 19.70
C PHE A 291 3.76 6.88 19.68
N PHE A 292 3.74 7.91 20.52
CA PHE A 292 4.77 8.93 20.59
C PHE A 292 5.48 8.91 21.94
N ALA A 293 6.81 8.81 21.90
CA ALA A 293 7.61 8.82 23.12
C ALA A 293 7.57 10.19 23.80
N THR A 294 7.73 10.18 25.13
CA THR A 294 7.90 11.39 25.94
C THR A 294 9.37 11.80 26.04
N ASN A 295 10.30 10.88 25.77
CA ASN A 295 11.74 11.16 25.69
C ASN A 295 12.43 10.17 24.73
N PRO A 296 12.98 10.63 23.58
CA PRO A 296 12.78 11.97 23.01
C PRO A 296 11.29 12.26 22.75
N VAL A 297 10.88 13.51 23.02
CA VAL A 297 9.48 13.94 22.85
C VAL A 297 9.06 13.74 21.39
N ASN A 298 7.81 13.31 21.18
CA ASN A 298 7.16 13.26 19.86
C ASN A 298 7.76 12.28 18.85
N VAL A 299 8.64 11.36 19.27
CA VAL A 299 9.22 10.37 18.36
C VAL A 299 8.33 9.12 18.29
N MET A 300 7.90 8.75 17.08
CA MET A 300 7.07 7.56 16.86
C MET A 300 7.80 6.26 17.18
N TYR A 301 7.07 5.32 17.77
CA TYR A 301 7.52 3.95 18.02
C TYR A 301 6.36 2.95 17.96
N GLU A 302 6.66 1.69 17.63
CA GLU A 302 5.69 0.61 17.74
C GLU A 302 5.57 0.11 19.18
N ARG A 303 4.57 0.62 19.91
CA ARG A 303 4.41 0.33 21.35
C ARG A 303 4.27 -1.15 21.68
N ALA A 304 3.75 -1.95 20.75
CA ALA A 304 3.47 -3.36 20.96
C ALA A 304 4.72 -4.26 20.87
N CYS A 305 5.74 -3.83 20.13
CA CYS A 305 6.86 -4.72 19.79
C CYS A 305 8.25 -4.06 19.85
N GLU A 306 8.37 -2.74 19.70
CA GLU A 306 9.66 -2.06 19.54
C GLU A 306 10.45 -2.05 20.86
N THR A 307 9.76 -1.80 21.98
CA THR A 307 10.37 -1.70 23.33
C THR A 307 10.87 -3.05 23.86
N VAL A 308 10.36 -4.15 23.33
CA VAL A 308 10.68 -5.53 23.74
C VAL A 308 11.36 -6.34 22.63
N ASN A 309 11.72 -5.72 21.50
CA ASN A 309 12.42 -6.32 20.36
C ASN A 309 11.69 -7.50 19.71
N THR A 310 10.37 -7.45 19.61
CA THR A 310 9.55 -8.52 19.02
C THR A 310 8.94 -8.17 17.66
N CYS A 311 9.31 -7.02 17.07
CA CYS A 311 8.75 -6.60 15.78
C CYS A 311 9.18 -7.54 14.65
N MET A 312 8.18 -8.15 14.02
CA MET A 312 8.32 -9.00 12.84
C MET A 312 8.41 -8.16 11.56
N VAL A 313 8.56 -8.83 10.41
CA VAL A 313 8.77 -8.20 9.09
C VAL A 313 7.73 -7.11 8.82
N ASP A 314 6.44 -7.45 8.89
CA ASP A 314 5.34 -6.50 8.63
C ASP A 314 5.43 -5.24 9.51
N GLN A 315 5.61 -5.45 10.82
CA GLN A 315 5.49 -4.42 11.85
C GLN A 315 6.59 -3.36 11.76
N ARG A 316 7.71 -3.67 11.09
CA ARG A 316 8.82 -2.74 10.91
C ARG A 316 8.47 -1.55 10.01
N SER A 317 7.42 -1.69 9.21
CA SER A 317 6.96 -0.65 8.28
C SER A 317 5.81 0.22 8.82
N PHE A 318 5.07 -0.25 9.83
CA PHE A 318 3.76 0.30 10.22
C PHE A 318 3.79 1.79 10.58
N LYS A 319 4.76 2.24 11.38
CA LYS A 319 4.87 3.65 11.77
C LYS A 319 5.20 4.60 10.61
N GLY A 320 5.77 4.09 9.52
CA GLY A 320 5.89 4.82 8.26
C GLY A 320 4.53 5.21 7.70
N TYR A 321 3.59 4.26 7.70
CA TYR A 321 2.24 4.50 7.18
C TYR A 321 1.47 5.50 8.04
N LEU A 322 1.60 5.42 9.38
CA LEU A 322 1.06 6.43 10.27
C LEU A 322 1.62 7.81 9.91
N ALA A 323 2.93 7.95 9.73
CA ALA A 323 3.55 9.22 9.36
C ALA A 323 3.02 9.77 8.02
N ARG A 324 2.96 8.94 6.98
CA ARG A 324 2.43 9.30 5.66
C ARG A 324 0.97 9.75 5.73
N TRP A 325 0.14 9.01 6.46
CA TRP A 325 -1.28 9.31 6.59
C TRP A 325 -1.58 10.50 7.50
N MET A 326 -0.77 10.74 8.54
CA MET A 326 -0.80 11.98 9.31
C MET A 326 -0.44 13.19 8.44
N ALA A 327 0.60 13.10 7.62
CA ALA A 327 0.96 14.17 6.71
C ALA A 327 -0.21 14.51 5.76
N ALA A 328 -0.75 13.51 5.07
CA ALA A 328 -1.92 13.70 4.19
C ALA A 328 -3.14 14.28 4.94
N THR A 329 -3.34 13.90 6.21
CA THR A 329 -4.40 14.45 7.07
C THR A 329 -4.29 15.96 7.23
N THR A 330 -3.08 16.53 7.26
CA THR A 330 -2.90 18.00 7.36
C THR A 330 -3.47 18.76 6.16
N GLN A 331 -3.48 18.15 4.98
CA GLN A 331 -4.08 18.75 3.78
C GLN A 331 -5.61 18.58 3.75
N MET A 332 -6.12 17.46 4.28
CA MET A 332 -7.57 17.18 4.30
C MET A 332 -8.29 17.89 5.44
N ALA A 333 -7.62 18.03 6.59
CA ALA A 333 -8.13 18.61 7.81
C ALA A 333 -7.11 19.62 8.40
N PRO A 334 -6.98 20.84 7.82
CA PRO A 334 -5.91 21.78 8.17
C PRO A 334 -5.82 22.17 9.65
N PHE A 335 -6.92 22.09 10.41
CA PHE A 335 -6.93 22.34 11.85
C PHE A 335 -6.06 21.37 12.66
N THR A 336 -5.62 20.26 12.07
CA THR A 336 -4.74 19.26 12.70
C THR A 336 -3.25 19.58 12.56
N TYR A 337 -2.90 20.56 11.73
CA TYR A 337 -1.52 20.88 11.35
C TYR A 337 -0.59 21.09 12.56
N ASP A 338 -1.00 21.94 13.50
CA ASP A 338 -0.19 22.31 14.68
C ASP A 338 0.03 21.14 15.65
N GLN A 339 -0.80 20.10 15.59
CA GLN A 339 -0.63 18.89 16.39
C GLN A 339 0.20 17.83 15.64
N ILE A 340 0.05 17.73 14.32
CA ILE A 340 0.71 16.71 13.49
C ILE A 340 2.15 17.08 13.15
N MET A 341 2.41 18.28 12.64
CA MET A 341 3.73 18.60 12.10
C MET A 341 4.85 18.56 13.14
N PRO A 342 4.67 19.03 14.39
CA PRO A 342 5.71 18.85 15.42
C PRO A 342 6.07 17.37 15.67
N LYS A 343 5.09 16.47 15.57
CA LYS A 343 5.30 15.02 15.68
C LYS A 343 6.07 14.45 14.51
N LEU A 344 5.70 14.82 13.28
CA LEU A 344 6.40 14.38 12.07
C LEU A 344 7.83 14.89 12.01
N ARG A 345 8.06 16.16 12.36
CA ARG A 345 9.40 16.77 12.37
C ARG A 345 10.33 16.09 13.38
N ALA A 346 9.90 15.96 14.63
CA ALA A 346 10.68 15.27 15.67
C ALA A 346 10.98 13.81 15.30
N THR A 347 10.00 13.11 14.74
CA THR A 347 10.17 11.72 14.29
C THR A 347 11.13 11.62 13.10
N ALA A 348 11.06 12.52 12.12
CA ALA A 348 11.94 12.50 10.95
C ALA A 348 13.41 12.76 11.32
N GLU A 349 13.67 13.71 12.22
CA GLU A 349 15.02 13.95 12.76
C GLU A 349 15.56 12.71 13.48
N ALA A 350 14.73 12.06 14.30
CA ALA A 350 15.10 10.85 15.02
C ALA A 350 15.35 9.65 14.09
N ALA A 351 14.53 9.52 13.03
CA ALA A 351 14.71 8.51 11.98
C ALA A 351 16.01 8.74 11.20
N ALA A 352 16.29 9.98 10.78
CA ALA A 352 17.55 10.31 10.09
C ALA A 352 18.79 9.98 10.95
N LYS A 353 18.74 10.23 12.27
CA LYS A 353 19.82 9.85 13.20
C LYS A 353 20.03 8.33 13.29
N SER A 354 19.01 7.52 13.04
CA SER A 354 19.16 6.06 12.96
C SER A 354 19.75 5.58 11.64
N CYS A 355 19.80 6.42 10.60
CA CYS A 355 20.34 6.14 9.27
C CYS A 355 21.85 6.36 9.18
N THR A 356 22.57 5.62 10.02
CA THR A 356 24.04 5.70 10.18
C THR A 356 24.73 4.33 9.99
N GLY A 357 23.99 3.32 9.53
CA GLY A 357 24.41 1.93 9.48
C GLY A 357 24.81 1.38 8.11
N GLY A 358 25.23 0.12 8.08
CA GLY A 358 25.56 -0.61 6.85
C GLY A 358 26.87 -0.18 6.18
N SER A 359 27.21 -0.81 5.06
CA SER A 359 28.49 -0.58 4.36
C SER A 359 28.65 0.85 3.83
N GLU A 360 27.54 1.47 3.42
CA GLU A 360 27.52 2.84 2.91
C GLU A 360 27.33 3.89 4.01
N GLY A 361 27.10 3.48 5.27
CA GLY A 361 26.83 4.39 6.40
C GLY A 361 25.43 5.00 6.42
N THR A 362 24.53 4.60 5.52
CA THR A 362 23.21 5.24 5.31
C THR A 362 22.02 4.38 5.73
N THR A 363 22.23 3.14 6.16
CA THR A 363 21.15 2.19 6.48
C THR A 363 20.40 2.67 7.72
N CYS A 364 19.08 2.80 7.61
CA CYS A 364 18.19 3.19 8.68
C CYS A 364 17.82 2.02 9.59
N GLY A 365 17.76 2.28 10.90
CA GLY A 365 17.27 1.32 11.90
C GLY A 365 15.81 1.54 12.28
N LEU A 366 15.24 0.58 13.02
CA LEU A 366 13.85 0.64 13.51
C LEU A 366 13.70 1.60 14.69
N LYS A 367 14.62 1.58 15.65
CA LYS A 367 14.42 2.26 16.94
C LYS A 367 14.80 3.74 16.96
N TRP A 368 13.91 4.57 16.44
CA TRP A 368 14.14 6.01 16.34
C TRP A 368 14.25 6.71 17.70
N THR A 369 13.60 6.17 18.74
CA THR A 369 13.71 6.69 20.12
C THR A 369 15.13 6.59 20.69
N GLU A 370 15.95 5.66 20.19
CA GLU A 370 17.37 5.55 20.58
C GLU A 370 18.27 6.58 19.87
N GLN A 371 17.78 7.22 18.80
CA GLN A 371 18.51 8.22 17.99
C GLN A 371 19.90 7.75 17.51
N LYS A 372 20.04 6.46 17.24
CA LYS A 372 21.24 5.81 16.69
C LYS A 372 20.83 4.58 15.90
N TRP A 373 21.74 4.08 15.06
CA TRP A 373 21.50 2.82 14.38
C TRP A 373 21.45 1.67 15.39
N ASP A 374 20.43 0.83 15.29
CA ASP A 374 20.15 -0.30 16.19
C ASP A 374 20.76 -1.62 15.70
N ASN A 375 21.69 -1.54 14.75
CA ASN A 375 22.35 -2.68 14.08
C ASN A 375 21.37 -3.58 13.30
N THR A 376 20.21 -3.06 12.91
CA THR A 376 19.26 -3.79 12.06
C THR A 376 19.28 -3.29 10.62
N LYS A 377 18.90 -4.17 9.70
CA LYS A 377 18.87 -3.88 8.26
C LYS A 377 17.68 -4.61 7.64
N ASP A 378 16.65 -3.87 7.29
CA ASP A 378 15.38 -4.41 6.79
C ASP A 378 14.71 -3.44 5.82
N PHE A 379 13.98 -3.98 4.84
CA PHE A 379 13.25 -3.21 3.83
C PHE A 379 12.19 -2.29 4.45
N GLY A 380 11.36 -2.81 5.35
CA GLY A 380 10.27 -2.07 6.00
C GLY A 380 10.78 -0.88 6.82
N GLN A 381 11.99 -1.00 7.40
CA GLN A 381 12.66 0.11 8.09
C GLN A 381 13.06 1.24 7.14
N GLN A 382 13.60 0.90 5.96
CA GLN A 382 13.96 1.92 4.97
C GLN A 382 12.70 2.63 4.46
N MET A 383 11.62 1.87 4.20
CA MET A 383 10.34 2.43 3.78
C MET A 383 9.73 3.34 4.86
N ALA A 384 9.75 2.92 6.13
CA ALA A 384 9.23 3.73 7.22
C ALA A 384 10.01 5.04 7.42
N SER A 385 11.34 4.97 7.31
CA SER A 385 12.19 6.16 7.33
C SER A 385 11.93 7.08 6.14
N LEU A 386 11.73 6.52 4.93
CA LEU A 386 11.38 7.31 3.75
C LEU A 386 10.06 8.05 3.97
N ASP A 387 9.00 7.34 4.38
CA ASP A 387 7.66 7.89 4.57
C ASP A 387 7.65 9.08 5.54
N VAL A 388 8.35 8.99 6.68
CA VAL A 388 8.39 10.10 7.66
C VAL A 388 9.29 11.25 7.24
N ILE A 389 10.41 10.99 6.56
CA ILE A 389 11.30 12.06 6.08
C ILE A 389 10.58 12.86 4.99
N GLN A 390 10.05 12.18 3.96
CA GLN A 390 9.41 12.85 2.82
C GLN A 390 8.10 13.54 3.19
N ALA A 391 7.40 13.07 4.23
CA ALA A 391 6.20 13.70 4.78
C ALA A 391 6.41 15.17 5.18
N ASN A 392 7.64 15.60 5.47
CA ASN A 392 7.93 16.99 5.81
C ASN A 392 7.90 17.96 4.61
N LEU A 393 7.70 17.45 3.38
CA LEU A 393 7.47 18.26 2.18
C LEU A 393 5.97 18.48 1.88
N ILE A 394 5.06 17.95 2.73
CA ILE A 394 3.61 17.95 2.46
C ILE A 394 3.01 19.37 2.29
N THR A 395 3.57 20.37 2.96
CA THR A 395 3.15 21.77 2.87
C THR A 395 3.62 22.46 1.60
N HIS A 396 4.58 21.89 0.88
CA HIS A 396 5.23 22.50 -0.28
C HIS A 396 4.68 21.93 -1.60
N VAL A 397 3.68 21.06 -1.51
CA VAL A 397 2.99 20.46 -2.66
C VAL A 397 1.50 20.72 -2.58
N ALA A 398 0.84 20.63 -3.74
CA ALA A 398 -0.60 20.78 -3.83
C ALA A 398 -1.34 19.65 -3.07
N PRO A 399 -2.55 19.92 -2.57
CA PRO A 399 -3.42 18.87 -2.04
C PRO A 399 -3.89 17.90 -3.13
N PRO A 400 -4.34 16.69 -2.76
CA PRO A 400 -4.93 15.70 -3.66
C PRO A 400 -6.01 16.25 -4.59
N VAL A 401 -5.83 16.01 -5.90
CA VAL A 401 -6.80 16.35 -6.95
C VAL A 401 -8.08 15.51 -6.84
N THR A 402 -9.12 15.91 -7.57
CA THR A 402 -10.38 15.16 -7.72
C THR A 402 -10.72 14.97 -9.19
N SER A 403 -11.72 14.13 -9.50
CA SER A 403 -12.23 13.96 -10.87
C SER A 403 -12.79 15.25 -11.48
N HIS A 404 -13.18 16.22 -10.66
CA HIS A 404 -13.70 17.52 -11.08
C HIS A 404 -12.66 18.64 -10.99
N ASP A 405 -11.49 18.37 -10.43
CA ASP A 405 -10.43 19.34 -10.20
C ASP A 405 -9.06 18.72 -10.48
N GLY A 406 -8.64 18.78 -11.74
CA GLY A 406 -7.29 18.42 -12.18
C GLY A 406 -6.97 16.91 -12.29
N GLY A 407 -7.85 16.01 -11.83
CA GLY A 407 -7.65 14.56 -11.92
C GLY A 407 -7.57 14.03 -13.35
N THR A 408 -6.49 13.31 -13.67
CA THR A 408 -6.25 12.79 -15.04
C THR A 408 -6.53 11.30 -15.20
N SER A 409 -6.56 10.54 -14.11
CA SER A 409 -6.77 9.09 -14.17
C SER A 409 -8.24 8.75 -14.43
N LYS A 410 -8.50 7.88 -15.42
CA LYS A 410 -9.87 7.49 -15.76
C LYS A 410 -10.39 6.43 -14.79
N GLY A 411 -11.65 6.58 -14.38
CA GLY A 411 -12.35 5.61 -13.55
C GLY A 411 -13.22 4.67 -14.37
N ASN A 412 -13.67 3.60 -13.71
CA ASN A 412 -14.67 2.66 -14.17
C ASN A 412 -15.51 2.23 -12.96
N PRO A 413 -16.75 2.76 -12.80
CA PRO A 413 -17.60 2.42 -11.66
C PRO A 413 -17.92 0.93 -11.53
N ASP A 414 -17.87 0.18 -12.63
CA ASP A 414 -18.14 -1.27 -12.68
C ASP A 414 -16.86 -2.13 -12.58
N ALA A 415 -15.72 -1.52 -12.24
CA ALA A 415 -14.43 -2.21 -12.18
C ALA A 415 -14.39 -3.35 -11.13
N GLY A 416 -13.48 -4.30 -11.31
CA GLY A 416 -13.30 -5.45 -10.42
C GLY A 416 -14.16 -6.67 -10.75
N GLY A 417 -15.11 -6.55 -11.69
CA GLY A 417 -15.78 -7.70 -12.29
C GLY A 417 -14.80 -8.55 -13.12
N LYS A 418 -15.03 -9.86 -13.21
CA LYS A 418 -14.26 -10.71 -14.13
C LYS A 418 -14.48 -10.23 -15.57
N PRO A 419 -13.42 -10.10 -16.39
CA PRO A 419 -13.60 -9.89 -17.82
C PRO A 419 -14.54 -10.96 -18.38
N LYS A 420 -15.40 -10.58 -19.33
CA LYS A 420 -16.18 -11.59 -20.06
C LYS A 420 -15.20 -12.54 -20.73
N GLU A 421 -15.30 -13.83 -20.40
CA GLU A 421 -14.53 -14.89 -21.08
C GLU A 421 -14.67 -14.69 -22.60
N PRO A 422 -13.57 -14.66 -23.36
CA PRO A 422 -13.65 -14.50 -24.80
C PRO A 422 -14.47 -15.66 -25.37
N MET A 423 -15.68 -15.37 -25.84
CA MET A 423 -16.50 -16.38 -26.48
C MET A 423 -15.73 -16.92 -27.67
N PRO A 424 -15.50 -18.25 -27.77
CA PRO A 424 -14.92 -18.85 -28.96
C PRO A 424 -15.66 -18.34 -30.19
N LYS A 425 -14.94 -18.02 -31.28
CA LYS A 425 -15.58 -17.56 -32.53
C LYS A 425 -16.69 -18.50 -33.02
N ALA A 426 -16.59 -19.80 -32.71
CA ALA A 426 -17.62 -20.80 -32.98
C ALA A 426 -18.97 -20.53 -32.29
N LEU A 427 -18.98 -19.82 -31.16
CA LEU A 427 -20.16 -19.45 -30.38
C LEU A 427 -20.57 -17.98 -30.57
N SER A 428 -19.82 -17.21 -31.38
CA SER A 428 -20.08 -15.79 -31.63
C SER A 428 -20.87 -15.51 -32.92
N PHE A 429 -21.36 -16.54 -33.62
CA PHE A 429 -22.18 -16.33 -34.81
C PHE A 429 -23.62 -16.01 -34.42
N SER A 430 -24.15 -14.90 -34.95
CA SER A 430 -25.58 -14.62 -34.89
C SER A 430 -26.32 -15.62 -35.79
N ILE A 431 -27.14 -16.49 -35.20
CA ILE A 431 -27.97 -17.45 -35.94
C ILE A 431 -28.92 -16.68 -36.85
N THR A 432 -28.75 -16.83 -38.17
CA THR A 432 -29.58 -16.16 -39.17
C THR A 432 -30.88 -16.94 -39.43
N THR A 433 -31.84 -16.29 -40.10
CA THR A 433 -33.06 -16.98 -40.58
C THR A 433 -32.72 -18.11 -41.56
N ALA A 434 -31.65 -17.97 -42.34
CA ALA A 434 -31.18 -19.01 -43.26
C ALA A 434 -30.66 -20.24 -42.51
N ASP A 435 -29.92 -20.05 -41.41
CA ASP A 435 -29.43 -21.15 -40.57
C ASP A 435 -30.60 -21.95 -39.95
N LYS A 436 -31.64 -21.24 -39.48
CA LYS A 436 -32.85 -21.87 -38.93
C LYS A 436 -33.63 -22.63 -40.00
N ALA A 437 -33.74 -22.08 -41.20
CA ALA A 437 -34.39 -22.74 -42.33
C ALA A 437 -33.62 -24.00 -42.77
N GLY A 438 -32.30 -23.91 -42.89
CA GLY A 438 -31.43 -25.03 -43.23
C GLY A 438 -31.49 -26.16 -42.19
N ALA A 439 -31.45 -25.81 -40.90
CA ALA A 439 -31.62 -26.77 -39.82
C ALA A 439 -32.99 -27.46 -39.88
N GLY A 440 -34.07 -26.70 -40.08
CA GLY A 440 -35.43 -27.25 -40.18
C GLY A 440 -35.60 -28.21 -41.37
N ILE A 441 -35.03 -27.88 -42.54
CA ILE A 441 -35.03 -28.75 -43.71
C ILE A 441 -34.27 -30.05 -43.42
N LEU A 442 -33.07 -29.95 -42.82
CA LEU A 442 -32.25 -31.12 -42.50
C LEU A 442 -32.93 -32.04 -41.48
N THR A 443 -33.61 -31.46 -40.47
CA THR A 443 -34.40 -32.22 -39.49
C THR A 443 -35.57 -32.93 -40.17
N ALA A 444 -36.31 -32.26 -41.05
CA ALA A 444 -37.39 -32.87 -41.80
C ALA A 444 -36.91 -34.01 -42.71
N MET A 445 -35.80 -33.81 -43.43
CA MET A 445 -35.18 -34.85 -44.27
C MET A 445 -34.76 -36.06 -43.44
N THR A 446 -34.13 -35.84 -42.28
CA THR A 446 -33.72 -36.92 -41.38
C THR A 446 -34.93 -37.69 -40.86
N MET A 447 -36.00 -37.00 -40.47
CA MET A 447 -37.25 -37.65 -40.02
C MET A 447 -37.91 -38.45 -41.15
N VAL A 448 -37.88 -37.96 -42.39
CA VAL A 448 -38.38 -38.69 -43.57
C VAL A 448 -37.51 -39.90 -43.89
N MET A 449 -36.18 -39.80 -43.80
CA MET A 449 -35.29 -40.94 -44.01
C MET A 449 -35.50 -42.01 -42.94
N ILE A 450 -35.56 -41.62 -41.66
CA ILE A 450 -35.79 -42.56 -40.56
C ILE A 450 -37.17 -43.19 -40.69
N GLY A 451 -38.23 -42.37 -40.84
CA GLY A 451 -39.60 -42.85 -41.00
C GLY A 451 -39.80 -43.71 -42.24
N GLY A 452 -39.17 -43.36 -43.36
CA GLY A 452 -39.18 -44.15 -44.59
C GLY A 452 -38.45 -45.48 -44.44
N SER A 453 -37.29 -45.50 -43.76
CA SER A 453 -36.55 -46.73 -43.50
C SER A 453 -37.30 -47.67 -42.54
N CYS A 454 -37.93 -47.13 -41.49
CA CYS A 454 -38.79 -47.89 -40.59
C CYS A 454 -40.07 -48.38 -41.28
N GLY A 455 -40.69 -47.53 -42.13
CA GLY A 455 -41.90 -47.89 -42.86
C GLY A 455 -41.64 -48.99 -43.90
N TRP A 456 -40.51 -48.95 -44.60
CA TRP A 456 -40.08 -50.02 -45.51
C TRP A 456 -39.88 -51.35 -44.78
N LEU A 457 -39.27 -51.34 -43.60
CA LEU A 457 -39.07 -52.53 -42.77
C LEU A 457 -40.37 -53.17 -42.23
N ILE A 458 -41.49 -52.43 -42.22
CA ILE A 458 -42.80 -52.92 -41.75
C ILE A 458 -43.67 -53.39 -42.93
N TRP A 459 -43.29 -53.06 -44.17
CA TRP A 459 -44.08 -53.35 -45.38
C TRP A 459 -43.71 -54.68 -46.07
N ASP A 460 -42.63 -55.34 -45.63
CA ASP A 460 -42.35 -56.78 -45.88
C ASP A 460 -42.83 -57.63 -44.69
#